data_AF-A0A1D2RW93-F1
#
_entry.id   AF-A0A1D2RW93-F1
#
_cell.length_a   1.000
_cell.length_b   1.000
_cell.length_c   1.000
_cell.angle_alpha   90.00
_cell.angle_beta   90.00
_cell.angle_gamma   90.00
#
_symmetry.space_group_name_H-M   'P 1'
#
loop_
_entity.id
_entity.type
_entity.pdbx_description
1 polymer ?
#
loop_
_entity_poly.entity_id
_entity_poly.type
_entity_poly.pdbx_seq_one_letter_code
_entity_poly.pdbx_strand_id
1 'polypeptide(L)'
;MNRKLLALALVAACLPGLAAAEKVTVYKSTGANGETVYSQLQVSGSEAVQVNANSPEAQAAQATAEAAKTPAQEACEKAQANYAVLSSGRPVQFDRDGDGQPDVMTEDELATNRENAQRQVRAYCEPVADGE
;
A
#
# COMPACT_ATOMS: atom_id res chain seq x y z
N MET A 1 51.02 34.98 -6.63
CA MET A 1 49.65 34.75 -6.09
C MET A 1 49.44 33.26 -5.89
N ASN A 2 49.28 32.82 -4.65
CA ASN A 2 49.27 31.40 -4.29
C ASN A 2 48.05 30.70 -4.90
N ARG A 3 48.28 29.87 -5.92
CA ARG A 3 47.29 28.96 -6.53
C ARG A 3 46.53 28.12 -5.48
N LYS A 4 47.16 27.84 -4.33
CA LYS A 4 46.54 27.14 -3.20
C LYS A 4 45.49 27.97 -2.44
N LEU A 5 45.61 29.30 -2.42
CA LEU A 5 44.58 30.19 -1.83
C LEU A 5 43.35 30.32 -2.75
N LEU A 6 43.55 30.19 -4.07
CA LEU A 6 42.48 30.29 -5.07
C LEU A 6 41.64 29.00 -5.14
N ALA A 7 42.24 27.85 -4.87
CA ALA A 7 41.52 26.58 -4.78
C ALA A 7 40.69 26.44 -3.50
N LEU A 8 41.12 27.03 -2.38
CA LEU A 8 40.38 26.96 -1.10
C LEU A 8 39.13 27.85 -1.10
N ALA A 9 39.17 28.99 -1.82
CA ALA A 9 38.03 29.90 -1.94
C ALA A 9 36.91 29.35 -2.84
N LEU A 10 37.23 28.46 -3.80
CA LEU A 10 36.24 27.90 -4.73
C LEU A 10 35.38 26.79 -4.10
N VAL A 11 35.85 26.12 -3.04
CA VAL A 11 35.10 25.04 -2.37
C VAL A 11 34.08 25.58 -1.36
N ALA A 12 34.30 26.77 -0.79
CA ALA A 12 33.40 27.36 0.19
C ALA A 12 32.13 28.02 -0.41
N ALA A 13 32.08 28.23 -1.73
CA ALA A 13 30.98 28.93 -2.39
C ALA A 13 29.82 28.01 -2.86
N CYS A 14 29.94 26.68 -2.75
CA CYS A 14 28.95 25.72 -3.27
C CYS A 14 27.97 25.15 -2.22
N LEU A 15 27.85 25.75 -1.03
CA LEU A 15 27.05 25.19 0.07
C LEU A 15 25.83 25.99 0.60
N PRO A 16 25.26 27.03 -0.06
CA PRO A 16 23.95 27.53 0.36
C PRO A 16 22.85 26.70 -0.31
N GLY A 17 22.47 25.56 0.28
CA GLY A 17 21.34 24.78 -0.26
C GLY A 17 20.95 23.51 0.50
N LEU A 18 21.73 23.06 1.47
CA LEU A 18 21.37 21.89 2.28
C LEU A 18 20.63 22.35 3.54
N ALA A 19 19.37 21.92 3.65
CA ALA A 19 18.50 21.99 4.83
C ALA A 19 17.65 23.26 5.03
N ALA A 20 16.64 23.43 4.17
CA ALA A 20 15.33 23.86 4.67
C ALA A 20 14.41 22.64 4.70
N ALA A 21 14.34 21.96 5.84
CA ALA A 21 13.24 21.03 6.09
C ALA A 21 11.99 21.89 6.31
N GLU A 22 11.19 22.07 5.26
CA GLU A 22 9.96 22.86 5.32
C GLU A 22 9.03 22.24 6.37
N LYS A 23 8.74 22.99 7.44
CA LYS A 23 7.80 22.57 8.47
C LYS A 23 6.40 22.83 7.94
N VAL A 24 5.67 21.78 7.60
CA VAL A 24 4.31 21.89 7.09
C VAL A 24 3.34 21.80 8.27
N THR A 25 2.47 22.80 8.42
CA THR A 25 1.40 22.76 9.44
C THR A 25 0.18 22.07 8.84
N VAL A 26 -0.28 21.01 9.48
CA VAL A 26 -1.49 20.25 9.10
C VAL A 26 -2.42 20.16 10.30
N TYR A 27 -3.71 19.94 10.05
CA TYR A 27 -4.70 19.72 11.10
C TYR A 27 -4.94 18.23 11.30
N LYS A 28 -4.75 17.75 12.52
CA LYS A 28 -4.93 16.36 12.93
C LYS A 28 -6.29 16.19 13.59
N SER A 29 -7.03 15.17 13.18
CA SER A 29 -8.33 14.81 13.77
C SER A 29 -8.45 13.29 13.95
N THR A 30 -9.35 12.86 14.82
CA THR A 30 -9.68 11.44 15.01
C THR A 30 -10.98 11.13 14.26
N GLY A 31 -10.91 10.21 13.30
CA GLY A 31 -12.06 9.73 12.54
C GLY A 31 -12.93 8.77 13.35
N ALA A 32 -14.10 8.42 12.79
CA ALA A 32 -15.14 7.66 13.50
C ALA A 32 -14.68 6.27 13.98
N ASN A 33 -13.73 5.65 13.28
CA ASN A 33 -13.17 4.33 13.62
C ASN A 33 -11.88 4.41 14.46
N GLY A 34 -11.56 5.58 15.04
CA GLY A 34 -10.31 5.80 15.78
C GLY A 34 -9.10 6.08 14.90
N GLU A 35 -9.29 6.24 13.59
CA GLU A 35 -8.22 6.59 12.64
C GLU A 35 -7.70 8.01 12.89
N THR A 36 -6.40 8.23 12.70
CA THR A 36 -5.82 9.58 12.72
C THR A 36 -5.79 10.14 11.30
N VAL A 37 -6.54 11.22 11.06
CA VAL A 37 -6.63 11.88 9.74
C VAL A 37 -5.93 13.23 9.79
N TYR A 38 -5.03 13.46 8.82
CA TYR A 38 -4.38 14.75 8.61
C TYR A 38 -5.02 15.47 7.42
N SER A 39 -5.38 16.74 7.62
CA SER A 39 -6.02 17.60 6.62
C SER A 39 -5.31 18.95 6.53
N GLN A 40 -5.29 19.56 5.33
CA GLN A 40 -4.83 20.95 5.19
C GLN A 40 -5.91 21.97 5.59
N LEU A 41 -7.17 21.53 5.68
CA LEU A 41 -8.30 22.32 6.11
C LEU A 41 -8.61 22.04 7.58
N GLN A 42 -8.77 23.10 8.37
CA GLN A 42 -9.19 22.98 9.76
C GLN A 42 -10.65 22.53 9.83
N VAL A 43 -10.88 21.39 10.47
CA VAL A 43 -12.22 20.86 10.76
C VAL A 43 -12.51 20.97 12.26
N SER A 44 -13.78 20.99 12.66
CA SER A 44 -14.16 21.13 14.07
C SER A 44 -13.58 19.98 14.91
N GLY A 45 -12.90 20.30 16.01
CA GLY A 45 -12.21 19.31 16.85
C GLY A 45 -10.82 18.88 16.35
N SER A 46 -10.28 19.50 15.30
CA SER A 46 -8.91 19.24 14.84
C SER A 46 -7.85 20.12 15.53
N GLU A 47 -6.67 19.55 15.78
CA GLU A 47 -5.53 20.21 16.38
C GLU A 47 -4.46 20.52 15.32
N ALA A 48 -3.85 21.71 15.37
CA ALA A 48 -2.78 22.08 14.46
C ALA A 48 -1.47 21.39 14.88
N VAL A 49 -0.90 20.58 13.98
CA VAL A 49 0.33 19.82 14.20
C VAL A 49 1.34 20.19 13.12
N GLN A 50 2.59 20.42 13.52
CA GLN A 50 3.68 20.60 12.55
C GLN A 50 4.31 19.25 12.24
N VAL A 51 4.20 18.84 10.98
CA VAL A 51 4.80 17.61 10.49
C VAL A 51 6.05 17.92 9.69
N ASN A 52 7.07 17.09 9.88
CA ASN A 52 8.26 17.07 9.04
C ASN A 52 8.78 15.63 8.93
N ALA A 53 9.66 15.38 7.97
CA ALA A 53 10.21 14.04 7.70
C ALA A 53 10.95 13.42 8.91
N ASN A 54 11.39 14.24 9.87
CA ASN A 54 12.08 13.80 11.09
C ASN A 54 11.16 13.82 12.32
N SER A 55 9.85 14.05 12.18
CA SER A 55 8.93 14.05 13.31
C SER A 55 8.82 12.64 13.93
N PRO A 56 8.62 12.52 15.25
CA PRO A 56 8.36 11.23 15.89
C PRO A 56 7.18 10.50 15.25
N GLU A 57 6.14 11.22 14.80
CA GLU A 57 5.03 10.62 14.06
C GLU A 57 5.41 10.11 12.68
N ALA A 58 6.30 10.79 11.94
CA ALA A 58 6.80 10.28 10.66
C ALA A 58 7.65 9.01 10.84
N GLN A 59 8.46 8.96 11.90
CA GLN A 59 9.25 7.78 12.25
C GLN A 59 8.35 6.63 12.74
N ALA A 60 7.32 6.94 13.53
CA ALA A 60 6.32 5.97 13.97
C ALA A 60 5.47 5.46 12.80
N ALA A 61 5.08 6.31 11.85
CA ALA A 61 4.37 5.92 10.63
C ALA A 61 5.20 5.00 9.73
N GLN A 62 6.53 5.20 9.66
CA GLN A 62 7.45 4.25 9.02
C GLN A 62 7.53 2.93 9.80
N ALA A 63 7.45 2.96 11.12
CA ALA A 63 7.45 1.77 11.97
C ALA A 63 6.11 1.01 11.98
N THR A 64 5.00 1.69 11.68
CA THR A 64 3.65 1.11 11.53
C THR A 64 3.23 0.90 10.08
N ALA A 65 4.16 1.01 9.12
CA ALA A 65 3.91 0.46 7.81
C ALA A 65 3.54 -1.02 8.02
N GLU A 66 2.30 -1.40 7.69
CA GLU A 66 1.90 -2.80 7.71
C GLU A 66 3.01 -3.59 7.04
N ALA A 67 3.53 -4.60 7.75
CA ALA A 67 4.61 -5.41 7.23
C ALA A 67 4.22 -5.85 5.82
N ALA A 68 5.04 -5.48 4.83
CA ALA A 68 4.74 -5.79 3.45
C ALA A 68 4.47 -7.29 3.34
N LYS A 69 3.29 -7.64 2.81
CA LYS A 69 2.91 -9.03 2.66
C LYS A 69 3.96 -9.75 1.84
N THR A 70 4.34 -10.94 2.25
CA THR A 70 5.21 -11.77 1.41
C THR A 70 4.45 -12.16 0.15
N PRO A 71 5.13 -12.45 -0.97
CA PRO A 71 4.46 -12.93 -2.18
C PRO A 71 3.57 -14.15 -1.93
N ALA A 72 3.93 -15.02 -0.99
CA ALA A 72 3.13 -16.16 -0.58
C ALA A 72 1.83 -15.74 0.14
N GLN A 73 1.90 -14.76 1.04
CA GLN A 73 0.72 -14.21 1.71
C GLN A 73 -0.24 -13.57 0.71
N GLU A 74 0.28 -12.79 -0.25
CA GLU A 74 -0.54 -12.21 -1.31
C GLU A 74 -1.19 -13.27 -2.21
N ALA A 75 -0.45 -14.34 -2.55
CA ALA A 75 -0.97 -15.44 -3.36
C ALA A 75 -2.10 -16.18 -2.64
N CYS A 76 -1.95 -16.45 -1.35
CA CYS A 76 -2.99 -17.04 -0.53
C CYS A 76 -4.25 -16.15 -0.46
N GLU A 77 -4.09 -14.86 -0.19
CA GLU A 77 -5.21 -13.91 -0.10
C GLU A 77 -5.99 -13.83 -1.42
N LYS A 78 -5.28 -13.77 -2.55
CA LYS A 78 -5.91 -13.79 -3.89
C LYS A 78 -6.67 -15.09 -4.16
N ALA A 79 -6.12 -16.24 -3.78
CA ALA A 79 -6.78 -17.53 -3.97
C ALA A 79 -8.06 -17.64 -3.13
N GLN A 80 -8.01 -17.19 -1.87
CA GLN A 80 -9.17 -17.16 -0.99
C GLN A 80 -10.26 -16.23 -1.52
N ALA A 81 -9.89 -15.03 -1.98
CA ALA A 81 -10.84 -14.08 -2.57
C ALA A 81 -11.52 -14.66 -3.81
N ASN A 82 -10.76 -15.32 -4.70
CA ASN A 82 -11.32 -15.98 -5.88
C ASN A 82 -12.30 -17.09 -5.49
N TYR A 83 -11.89 -17.99 -4.58
CA TYR A 83 -12.78 -19.06 -4.09
C TYR A 83 -14.05 -18.52 -3.46
N ALA A 84 -13.97 -17.41 -2.72
CA ALA A 84 -15.12 -16.77 -2.10
C ALA A 84 -16.12 -16.22 -3.14
N VAL A 85 -15.64 -15.60 -4.23
CA VAL A 85 -16.51 -15.14 -5.33
C VAL A 85 -17.25 -16.32 -5.96
N LEU A 86 -16.53 -17.39 -6.29
CA LEU A 86 -17.10 -18.59 -6.91
C LEU A 86 -18.02 -19.39 -5.96
N SER A 87 -17.86 -19.22 -4.65
CA SER A 87 -18.67 -19.90 -3.62
C SER A 87 -19.80 -19.02 -3.07
N SER A 88 -19.93 -17.78 -3.54
CA SER A 88 -20.91 -16.81 -3.01
C SER A 88 -22.37 -17.14 -3.34
N GLY A 89 -22.63 -18.09 -4.24
CA GLY A 89 -23.96 -18.41 -4.75
C GLY A 89 -24.55 -17.34 -5.69
N ARG A 90 -23.77 -16.30 -6.01
CA ARG A 90 -24.16 -15.26 -6.97
C ARG A 90 -23.77 -15.67 -8.39
N PRO A 91 -24.55 -15.31 -9.43
CA PRO A 91 -24.14 -15.50 -10.81
C PRO A 91 -22.82 -14.79 -11.09
N VAL A 92 -21.84 -15.55 -11.59
CA VAL A 92 -20.54 -15.02 -12.02
C VAL A 92 -20.64 -14.67 -13.49
N GLN A 93 -20.20 -13.47 -13.83
CA GLN A 93 -20.26 -12.93 -15.19
C GLN A 93 -18.86 -12.55 -15.68
N PHE A 94 -18.59 -12.80 -16.95
CA PHE A 94 -17.33 -12.42 -17.60
C PHE A 94 -17.59 -12.21 -19.09
N ASP A 95 -16.86 -11.27 -19.69
CA ASP A 95 -16.91 -11.03 -21.14
C ASP A 95 -16.02 -12.06 -21.84
N ARG A 96 -16.62 -13.14 -22.38
CA ARG A 96 -15.86 -14.29 -22.88
C ARG A 96 -15.28 -14.04 -24.27
N ASP A 97 -15.91 -13.21 -25.08
CA ASP A 97 -15.54 -12.94 -26.47
C ASP A 97 -15.01 -11.51 -26.72
N GLY A 98 -15.04 -10.65 -25.70
CA GLY A 98 -14.52 -9.29 -25.77
C GLY A 98 -15.47 -8.31 -26.43
N ASP A 99 -16.77 -8.64 -26.53
CA ASP A 99 -17.79 -7.80 -27.16
C ASP A 99 -18.36 -6.71 -26.23
N GLY A 100 -17.97 -6.74 -24.94
CA GLY A 100 -18.41 -5.82 -23.90
C GLY A 100 -19.74 -6.20 -23.23
N GLN A 101 -20.35 -7.33 -23.59
CA GLN A 101 -21.51 -7.91 -22.93
C GLN A 101 -21.08 -8.97 -21.92
N PRO A 102 -21.68 -8.99 -20.72
CA PRO A 102 -21.34 -10.01 -19.73
C PRO A 102 -22.01 -11.35 -20.05
N ASP A 103 -21.21 -12.41 -20.19
CA ASP A 103 -21.69 -13.79 -20.23
C ASP A 103 -21.80 -14.36 -18.82
N VAL A 104 -22.89 -15.06 -18.53
CA VAL A 104 -23.08 -15.74 -17.23
C VAL A 104 -22.44 -17.12 -17.28
N MET A 105 -21.63 -17.44 -16.25
CA MET A 105 -21.08 -18.78 -16.05
C MET A 105 -22.19 -19.80 -15.81
N THR A 106 -22.14 -20.94 -16.50
CA THR A 106 -23.06 -22.05 -16.22
C THR A 106 -22.78 -22.69 -14.85
N GLU A 107 -23.73 -23.44 -14.30
CA GLU A 107 -23.56 -24.08 -12.99
C GLU A 107 -22.42 -25.12 -13.00
N ASP A 108 -22.27 -25.88 -14.08
CA ASP A 108 -21.20 -26.89 -14.25
C ASP A 108 -19.82 -26.23 -14.34
N GLU A 109 -19.71 -25.13 -15.09
CA GLU A 109 -18.49 -24.33 -15.15
C GLU A 109 -18.18 -23.73 -13.78
N LEU A 110 -19.18 -23.21 -13.07
CA LEU A 110 -19.00 -22.64 -11.73
C LEU A 110 -18.54 -23.71 -10.73
N ALA A 111 -19.10 -24.92 -10.78
CA ALA A 111 -18.66 -26.05 -9.97
C ALA A 111 -17.19 -26.42 -10.24
N THR A 112 -16.82 -26.55 -11.52
CA THR A 112 -15.45 -26.87 -11.93
C THR A 112 -14.46 -25.77 -11.51
N ASN A 113 -14.81 -24.50 -11.73
CA ASN A 113 -13.98 -23.36 -11.35
C ASN A 113 -13.79 -23.27 -9.83
N ARG A 114 -14.85 -23.52 -9.07
CA ARG A 114 -14.80 -23.56 -7.60
C ARG A 114 -13.90 -24.67 -7.08
N GLU A 115 -13.95 -25.86 -7.67
CA GLU A 115 -13.05 -26.97 -7.32
C GLU A 115 -11.58 -26.62 -7.61
N ASN A 116 -11.31 -26.02 -8.78
CA ASN A 116 -10.00 -25.50 -9.14
C ASN A 116 -9.51 -24.42 -8.17
N ALA A 117 -10.36 -23.47 -7.81
CA ALA A 117 -10.03 -22.43 -6.84
C ALA A 117 -9.75 -23.01 -5.45
N GLN A 118 -10.50 -24.02 -5.01
CA GLN A 118 -10.23 -24.71 -3.75
C GLN A 118 -8.87 -25.43 -3.75
N ARG A 119 -8.46 -26.02 -4.88
CA ARG A 119 -7.11 -26.58 -5.03
C ARG A 119 -6.03 -25.51 -4.93
N GLN A 120 -6.24 -24.34 -5.52
CA GLN A 120 -5.30 -23.22 -5.44
C GLN A 120 -5.20 -22.66 -4.01
N VAL A 121 -6.32 -22.57 -3.29
CA VAL A 121 -6.30 -22.19 -1.86
C VAL A 121 -5.44 -23.15 -1.07
N ARG A 122 -5.60 -24.48 -1.26
CA ARG A 122 -4.71 -25.46 -0.61
C ARG A 122 -3.25 -25.23 -0.98
N ALA A 123 -2.95 -25.14 -2.27
CA ALA A 123 -1.57 -25.00 -2.76
C ALA A 123 -0.85 -23.72 -2.29
N TYR A 124 -1.56 -22.61 -2.12
CA TYR A 124 -0.95 -21.32 -1.77
C TYR A 124 -1.09 -20.93 -0.29
N CYS A 125 -2.09 -21.46 0.41
CA CYS A 125 -2.34 -21.13 1.82
C CYS A 125 -1.84 -22.20 2.79
N GLU A 126 -1.62 -23.44 2.35
CA GLU A 126 -0.86 -24.40 3.15
C GLU A 126 0.61 -23.97 3.07
N PRO A 127 1.33 -23.85 4.20
CA PRO A 127 2.70 -23.39 4.19
C PRO A 127 3.53 -24.38 3.36
N VAL A 128 3.98 -23.92 2.19
CA VAL A 128 5.17 -24.50 1.58
C VAL A 128 6.27 -24.14 2.56
N ALA A 129 6.64 -25.07 3.44
CA ALA A 129 7.83 -24.92 4.25
C ALA A 129 8.96 -24.62 3.25
N ASP A 130 9.52 -23.41 3.34
CA ASP A 130 10.59 -22.94 2.47
C ASP A 130 11.67 -24.04 2.43
N GLY A 131 11.69 -24.79 1.32
CA GLY A 131 12.71 -25.79 1.04
C GLY A 131 13.91 -25.08 0.45
N GLU A 132 14.94 -24.93 1.29
CA GLU A 132 16.39 -24.76 1.02
C GLU A 132 16.85 -24.30 -0.37
#